data_AF-A0A842MRD7-F1
#
_entry.id   AF-A0A842MRD7-F1
#
_cell.length_a   1.000
_cell.length_b   1.000
_cell.length_c   1.000
_cell.angle_alpha   90.00
_cell.angle_beta   90.00
_cell.angle_gamma   90.00
#
_symmetry.space_group_name_H-M   'P 1'
#
loop_
_entity.id
_entity.type
_entity.pdbx_description
1 polymer ?
#
loop_
_entity_poly.entity_id
_entity_poly.type
_entity_poly.pdbx_seq_one_letter_code
_entity_poly.pdbx_strand_id
1 'polypeptide(L)'
;MKREENNPAAFRLFIFSILYGLFFINYIDLVVPGSNVPGYHAWLGIAYFISFIPIILMEGLREWRLVLSLGLMASLMNDLFYYPVSMILFGRAPDLYNWYLFQLGFKGFTTAWTFNAGFFTIKVTSILMGTSIYLRAAIIAVLTLKGRIAIQNYSVLSRLRLDKPWKGFLRVKGEKPWD
;
A
#
# COMPACT_ATOMS: atom_id res chain seq x y z
N MET A 1 11.67 29.98 3.35
CA MET A 1 11.68 28.52 3.13
C MET A 1 10.83 27.86 4.21
N LYS A 2 9.51 27.70 3.97
CA LYS A 2 8.58 27.15 4.98
C LYS A 2 8.71 25.62 4.99
N ARG A 3 8.96 25.07 6.18
CA ARG A 3 9.06 23.63 6.48
C ARG A 3 7.89 22.87 5.85
N GLU A 4 8.21 21.80 5.13
CA GLU A 4 7.26 20.76 4.74
C GLU A 4 6.50 20.29 5.98
N GLU A 5 5.22 20.62 6.09
CA GLU A 5 4.35 19.98 7.08
C GLU A 5 4.14 18.54 6.62
N ASN A 6 4.98 17.63 7.14
CA ASN A 6 4.78 16.19 7.05
C ASN A 6 3.35 15.88 7.49
N ASN A 7 2.50 15.35 6.61
CA ASN A 7 1.16 14.91 6.98
C ASN A 7 1.28 13.71 7.95
N PRO A 8 1.00 13.89 9.25
CA PRO A 8 1.25 12.86 10.25
C PRO A 8 0.34 11.65 10.05
N ALA A 9 -0.84 11.82 9.43
CA ALA A 9 -1.77 10.72 9.17
C ALA A 9 -1.26 9.80 8.05
N ALA A 10 -0.77 10.34 6.94
CA ALA A 10 -0.23 9.54 5.84
C ALA A 10 1.00 8.73 6.28
N PHE A 11 1.86 9.33 7.10
CA PHE A 11 3.01 8.62 7.68
C PHE A 11 2.59 7.48 8.62
N ARG A 12 1.58 7.71 9.46
CA ARG A 12 1.01 6.66 10.33
C ARG A 12 0.40 5.52 9.52
N LEU A 13 -0.32 5.82 8.44
CA LEU A 13 -0.88 4.81 7.54
C LEU A 13 0.23 4.00 6.83
N PHE A 14 1.33 4.65 6.47
CA PHE A 14 2.49 3.98 5.89
C PHE A 14 3.15 3.02 6.87
N ILE A 15 3.37 3.44 8.13
CA ILE A 15 3.86 2.55 9.20
C ILE A 15 2.86 1.41 9.42
N PHE A 16 1.57 1.70 9.49
CA PHE A 16 0.53 0.69 9.66
C PHE A 16 0.56 -0.33 8.52
N SER A 17 0.75 0.10 7.27
CA SER A 17 0.91 -0.80 6.12
C SER A 17 2.13 -1.73 6.27
N ILE A 18 3.26 -1.20 6.73
CA ILE A 18 4.45 -2.01 7.00
C ILE A 18 4.14 -3.08 8.05
N LEU A 19 3.56 -2.70 9.19
CA LEU A 19 3.23 -3.62 10.27
C LEU A 19 2.16 -4.64 9.86
N TYR A 20 1.15 -4.20 9.10
CA TYR A 20 0.10 -5.06 8.55
C TYR A 20 0.68 -6.12 7.62
N GLY A 21 1.57 -5.73 6.70
CA GLY A 21 2.27 -6.66 5.82
C GLY A 21 3.20 -7.61 6.60
N LEU A 22 4.00 -7.06 7.52
CA LEU A 22 4.96 -7.83 8.31
C LEU A 22 4.30 -8.90 9.17
N PHE A 23 3.26 -8.56 9.91
CA PHE A 23 2.70 -9.46 10.91
C PHE A 23 1.45 -10.17 10.43
N PHE A 24 0.46 -9.45 9.90
CA PHE A 24 -0.84 -10.03 9.60
C PHE A 24 -0.81 -10.83 8.29
N ILE A 25 -0.28 -10.22 7.24
CA ILE A 25 -0.22 -10.85 5.92
C ILE A 25 0.74 -12.04 5.92
N ASN A 26 1.98 -11.88 6.41
CA ASN A 26 2.90 -13.01 6.52
C ASN A 26 2.34 -14.13 7.41
N TYR A 27 1.65 -13.82 8.52
CA TYR A 27 1.03 -14.85 9.36
C TYR A 27 0.01 -15.67 8.57
N ILE A 28 -0.89 -15.00 7.84
CA ILE A 28 -1.85 -15.66 6.96
C ILE A 28 -1.11 -16.55 5.95
N ASP A 29 -0.08 -16.02 5.30
CA ASP A 29 0.66 -16.71 4.26
C ASP A 29 1.45 -17.93 4.77
N LEU A 30 1.91 -17.88 6.02
CA LEU A 30 2.61 -18.98 6.67
C LEU A 30 1.67 -20.08 7.17
N VAL A 31 0.44 -19.73 7.56
CA VAL A 31 -0.54 -20.67 8.13
C VAL A 31 -1.37 -21.34 7.05
N VAL A 32 -1.67 -20.64 5.95
CA VAL A 32 -2.48 -21.18 4.85
C VAL A 32 -1.57 -21.79 3.78
N PRO A 33 -1.69 -23.08 3.45
CA PRO A 33 -0.89 -23.71 2.41
C PRO A 33 -1.36 -23.26 1.02
N GLY A 34 -0.91 -22.08 0.60
CA GLY A 34 -1.42 -21.35 -0.55
C GLY A 34 -1.32 -22.06 -1.91
N SER A 35 -0.33 -22.96 -2.08
CA SER A 35 -0.20 -23.75 -3.31
C SER A 35 -1.34 -24.74 -3.52
N ASN A 36 -2.03 -25.14 -2.45
CA ASN A 36 -3.06 -26.18 -2.47
C ASN A 36 -4.49 -25.61 -2.49
N VAL A 37 -4.64 -24.30 -2.35
CA VAL A 37 -5.94 -23.63 -2.30
C VAL A 37 -6.18 -22.90 -3.62
N PRO A 38 -7.15 -23.33 -4.44
CA PRO A 38 -7.50 -22.63 -5.68
C PRO A 38 -7.86 -21.16 -5.41
N GLY A 39 -7.26 -20.24 -6.16
CA GLY A 39 -7.55 -18.80 -6.02
C GLY A 39 -6.81 -18.12 -4.88
N TYR A 40 -5.96 -18.85 -4.14
CA TYR A 40 -5.27 -18.32 -2.97
C TYR A 40 -4.51 -17.02 -3.25
N HIS A 41 -3.75 -16.95 -4.34
CA HIS A 41 -2.90 -15.78 -4.59
C HIS A 41 -3.71 -14.59 -5.11
N ALA A 42 -4.86 -14.83 -5.75
CA ALA A 42 -5.81 -13.77 -6.09
C ALA A 42 -6.45 -13.20 -4.83
N TRP A 43 -6.87 -14.07 -3.91
CA TRP A 43 -7.40 -13.67 -2.60
C TRP A 43 -6.36 -12.93 -1.76
N LEU A 44 -5.12 -13.43 -1.71
CA LEU A 44 -4.01 -12.80 -1.00
C LEU A 44 -3.72 -11.41 -1.59
N GLY A 45 -3.80 -11.28 -2.92
CA GLY A 45 -3.78 -9.99 -3.61
C GLY A 45 -4.82 -9.03 -3.06
N ILE A 46 -6.08 -9.45 -2.88
CA ILE A 46 -7.15 -8.62 -2.28
C ILE A 46 -6.83 -8.29 -0.82
N ALA A 47 -6.35 -9.28 -0.05
CA ALA A 47 -6.00 -9.11 1.36
C ALA A 47 -4.92 -8.05 1.59
N TYR A 48 -3.99 -7.86 0.64
CA TYR A 48 -3.01 -6.78 0.71
C TYR A 48 -3.66 -5.39 0.72
N PHE A 49 -4.80 -5.21 0.05
CA PHE A 49 -5.45 -3.90 -0.11
C PHE A 49 -6.65 -3.68 0.82
N ILE A 50 -7.27 -4.74 1.34
CA ILE A 50 -8.58 -4.66 1.99
C ILE A 50 -8.63 -3.65 3.16
N SER A 51 -7.57 -3.61 3.97
CA SER A 51 -7.44 -2.67 5.11
C SER A 51 -7.38 -1.19 4.71
N PHE A 52 -7.16 -0.90 3.42
CA PHE A 52 -7.04 0.46 2.88
C PHE A 52 -8.23 0.86 1.99
N ILE A 53 -9.09 -0.09 1.59
CA ILE A 53 -10.31 0.19 0.81
C ILE A 53 -11.22 1.24 1.50
N PRO A 54 -11.41 1.24 2.84
CA PRO A 54 -12.22 2.26 3.50
C PRO A 54 -11.80 3.71 3.18
N ILE A 55 -10.51 3.95 2.91
CA ILE A 55 -10.03 5.28 2.50
C ILE A 55 -10.68 5.71 1.18
N ILE A 56 -10.80 4.81 0.20
CA ILE A 56 -11.52 5.12 -1.06
C ILE A 56 -13.01 5.36 -0.80
N LEU A 57 -13.62 4.57 0.08
CA LEU A 57 -15.05 4.69 0.36
C LEU A 57 -15.40 6.02 1.06
N MET A 58 -14.51 6.53 1.91
CA MET A 58 -14.72 7.76 2.67
C MET A 58 -14.25 9.01 1.94
N GLU A 59 -13.06 8.97 1.34
CA GLU A 59 -12.41 10.13 0.70
C GLU A 59 -12.58 10.17 -0.83
N GLY A 60 -13.19 9.12 -1.39
CA GLY A 60 -13.42 8.95 -2.82
C GLY A 60 -12.21 8.43 -3.59
N LEU A 61 -12.41 8.23 -4.89
CA LEU A 61 -11.39 7.69 -5.80
C LEU A 61 -10.13 8.55 -5.92
N ARG A 62 -10.15 9.79 -5.44
CA ARG A 62 -8.98 10.69 -5.47
C ARG A 62 -7.78 10.12 -4.72
N GLU A 63 -8.02 9.33 -3.67
CA GLU A 63 -6.99 8.73 -2.83
C GLU A 63 -6.48 7.37 -3.35
N TRP A 64 -6.80 6.99 -4.60
CA TRP A 64 -6.36 5.72 -5.20
C TRP A 64 -4.84 5.54 -5.18
N ARG A 65 -4.07 6.63 -5.32
CA ARG A 65 -2.60 6.56 -5.27
C ARG A 65 -2.10 6.17 -3.89
N LEU A 66 -2.73 6.71 -2.84
CA LEU A 66 -2.40 6.37 -1.46
C LEU A 66 -2.74 4.92 -1.20
N VAL A 67 -3.97 4.49 -1.48
CA VAL A 67 -4.41 3.11 -1.26
C VAL A 67 -3.58 2.11 -2.05
N LEU A 68 -3.25 2.42 -3.31
CA LEU A 68 -2.37 1.59 -4.13
C LEU A 68 -0.98 1.49 -3.48
N SER A 69 -0.39 2.61 -3.06
CA SER A 69 0.93 2.59 -2.41
C SER A 69 0.95 1.79 -1.11
N LEU A 70 -0.11 1.89 -0.29
CA LEU A 70 -0.22 1.20 1.00
C LEU A 70 -0.42 -0.31 0.82
N GLY A 71 -1.26 -0.74 -0.12
CA GLY A 71 -1.44 -2.18 -0.36
C GLY A 71 -0.21 -2.82 -1.03
N LEU A 72 0.45 -2.11 -1.95
CA LEU A 72 1.72 -2.59 -2.53
C LEU A 72 2.82 -2.67 -1.47
N MET A 73 2.85 -1.75 -0.50
CA MET A 73 3.81 -1.80 0.61
C MET A 73 3.54 -3.03 1.50
N ALA A 74 2.28 -3.30 1.84
CA ALA A 74 1.94 -4.51 2.61
C ALA A 74 2.35 -5.79 1.86
N SER A 75 2.07 -5.84 0.55
CA SER A 75 2.51 -6.93 -0.33
C SER A 75 4.04 -7.08 -0.39
N LEU A 76 4.78 -5.97 -0.43
CA LEU A 76 6.25 -5.99 -0.44
C LEU A 76 6.82 -6.52 0.88
N MET A 77 6.20 -6.18 2.02
CA MET A 77 6.61 -6.72 3.31
C MET A 77 6.35 -8.22 3.43
N ASN A 78 5.32 -8.75 2.77
CA ASN A 78 5.13 -10.20 2.69
C ASN A 78 6.36 -10.87 2.07
N ASP A 79 6.73 -10.45 0.87
CA ASP A 79 7.78 -11.15 0.11
C ASP A 79 9.18 -10.97 0.69
N LEU A 80 9.47 -9.82 1.31
CA LEU A 80 10.77 -9.54 1.89
C LEU A 80 10.96 -10.14 3.29
N PHE A 81 9.87 -10.45 3.99
CA PHE A 81 9.92 -10.90 5.39
C PHE A 81 9.21 -12.22 5.68
N TYR A 82 8.68 -12.93 4.69
CA TYR A 82 8.05 -14.25 4.88
C TYR A 82 8.88 -15.20 5.74
N TYR A 83 10.14 -15.45 5.39
CA TYR A 83 10.99 -16.34 6.20
C TYR A 83 11.50 -15.71 7.50
N PRO A 84 11.95 -14.44 7.55
CA PRO A 84 12.22 -13.78 8.82
C PRO A 84 11.07 -13.87 9.83
N VAL A 85 9.83 -13.65 9.38
CA VAL A 85 8.62 -13.76 10.23
C VAL A 85 8.35 -15.22 10.60
N SER A 86 8.57 -16.16 9.69
CA SER A 86 8.49 -17.60 9.99
C SER A 86 9.46 -18.03 11.09
N MET A 87 10.66 -17.46 11.12
CA MET A 87 11.65 -17.73 12.18
C MET A 87 11.14 -17.24 13.52
N ILE A 88 10.60 -16.02 13.56
CA ILE A 88 10.11 -15.38 14.78
C ILE A 88 8.87 -16.11 15.34
N LEU A 89 7.91 -16.46 14.47
CA LEU A 89 6.63 -17.01 14.91
C LEU A 89 6.64 -18.53 15.09
N PHE A 90 7.43 -19.26 14.30
CA PHE A 90 7.38 -20.73 14.25
C PHE A 90 8.74 -21.40 14.51
N GLY A 91 9.81 -20.65 14.75
CA GLY A 91 11.14 -21.21 15.04
C GLY A 91 11.77 -21.99 13.88
N ARG A 92 11.24 -21.86 12.66
CA ARG A 92 11.80 -22.52 11.47
C ARG A 92 13.05 -21.75 11.04
N ALA A 93 14.19 -22.40 10.87
CA ALA A 93 15.43 -21.77 10.41
C ALA A 93 15.72 -22.13 8.93
N PRO A 94 15.02 -21.54 7.96
CA PRO A 94 15.33 -21.76 6.54
C PRO A 94 16.66 -21.08 6.18
N ASP A 95 17.23 -21.51 5.06
CA ASP A 95 18.38 -20.83 4.46
C ASP A 95 17.96 -19.47 3.87
N LEU A 96 18.10 -18.42 4.69
CA LEU A 96 17.79 -17.05 4.30
C LEU A 96 18.62 -16.56 3.12
N TYR A 97 19.89 -16.98 3.03
CA TYR A 97 20.77 -16.56 1.95
C TYR A 97 20.23 -17.07 0.61
N ASN A 98 19.96 -18.36 0.53
CA ASN A 98 19.41 -18.96 -0.68
C ASN A 98 18.01 -18.47 -1.02
N TRP A 99 17.21 -18.10 -0.02
CA TRP A 99 15.90 -17.51 -0.23
C TRP A 99 15.98 -16.09 -0.78
N TYR A 100 16.81 -15.21 -0.21
CA TYR A 100 16.97 -13.85 -0.73
C TYR A 100 17.57 -13.83 -2.13
N LEU A 101 18.49 -14.74 -2.45
CA LEU A 101 18.96 -14.92 -3.82
C LEU A 101 17.80 -15.26 -4.78
N PHE A 102 16.85 -16.09 -4.35
CA PHE A 102 15.65 -16.38 -5.14
C PHE A 102 14.75 -15.16 -5.26
N GLN A 103 14.41 -14.53 -4.13
CA GLN A 103 13.49 -13.38 -4.06
C GLN A 103 13.95 -12.21 -4.92
N LEU A 104 15.25 -11.91 -4.88
CA LEU A 104 15.85 -10.77 -5.58
C LEU A 104 16.18 -11.07 -7.06
N GLY A 105 15.87 -12.25 -7.57
CA GLY A 105 16.06 -12.58 -8.99
C GLY A 105 17.43 -13.12 -9.38
N PHE A 106 18.31 -13.40 -8.42
CA PHE A 106 19.68 -13.86 -8.68
C PHE A 106 19.78 -15.35 -9.04
N LYS A 107 18.69 -16.11 -9.00
CA LYS A 107 18.65 -17.54 -9.39
C LYS A 107 18.07 -17.79 -10.78
N GLY A 108 17.94 -16.76 -11.61
CA GLY A 108 17.55 -16.91 -13.01
C GLY A 108 16.14 -17.51 -13.19
N PHE A 109 16.04 -18.58 -14.01
CA PHE A 109 14.79 -19.28 -14.30
C PHE A 109 14.43 -20.38 -13.29
N THR A 110 15.19 -20.52 -12.21
CA THR A 110 14.85 -21.47 -11.14
C THR A 110 13.46 -21.17 -10.60
N THR A 111 12.64 -22.20 -10.39
CA THR A 111 11.27 -22.09 -9.85
C THR A 111 11.23 -22.58 -8.41
N ALA A 112 10.54 -21.86 -7.52
CA ALA A 112 10.38 -22.28 -6.11
C ALA A 112 8.94 -22.68 -5.77
N TRP A 113 7.94 -22.04 -6.37
CA TRP A 113 6.53 -22.28 -6.09
C TRP A 113 5.65 -21.92 -7.28
N THR A 114 4.36 -22.23 -7.18
CA THR A 114 3.37 -21.98 -8.23
C THR A 114 2.34 -20.98 -7.75
N PHE A 115 2.23 -19.86 -8.46
CA PHE A 115 1.17 -18.89 -8.28
C PHE A 115 -0.16 -19.49 -8.77
N ASN A 116 -1.19 -19.42 -7.94
CA ASN A 116 -2.51 -19.96 -8.20
C ASN A 116 -3.56 -18.86 -8.04
N ALA A 117 -4.12 -18.41 -9.18
CA ALA A 117 -5.22 -17.44 -9.24
C ALA A 117 -6.61 -18.11 -9.37
N GLY A 118 -6.69 -19.44 -9.23
CA GLY A 118 -7.92 -20.22 -9.28
C GLY A 118 -8.19 -20.75 -10.68
N PHE A 119 -8.23 -19.87 -11.68
CA PHE A 119 -8.49 -20.24 -13.07
C PHE A 119 -7.23 -20.47 -13.90
N PHE A 120 -6.07 -20.00 -13.44
CA PHE A 120 -4.76 -20.33 -14.02
C PHE A 120 -3.69 -20.48 -12.94
N THR A 121 -2.60 -21.15 -13.32
CA THR A 121 -1.41 -21.32 -12.51
C THR A 121 -0.16 -20.90 -13.29
N ILE A 122 0.79 -20.27 -12.61
CA ILE A 122 2.07 -19.83 -13.19
C ILE A 122 3.19 -20.28 -12.27
N LYS A 123 4.20 -20.96 -12.82
CA LYS A 123 5.42 -21.27 -12.06
C LYS A 123 6.20 -19.99 -11.84
N VAL A 124 6.47 -19.65 -10.58
CA VAL A 124 7.19 -18.43 -10.25
C VAL A 124 8.68 -18.69 -10.33
N THR A 125 9.33 -18.04 -11.30
CA THR A 125 10.78 -18.05 -11.43
C THR A 125 11.42 -16.98 -10.55
N SER A 126 12.70 -17.14 -10.23
CA SER A 126 13.45 -16.14 -9.46
C SER A 126 13.44 -14.78 -10.15
N ILE A 127 13.69 -14.70 -11.47
CA ILE A 127 13.61 -13.44 -12.23
C ILE A 127 12.24 -12.79 -12.08
N LEU A 128 11.15 -13.56 -12.29
CA LEU A 128 9.78 -13.04 -12.17
C LEU A 128 9.54 -12.47 -10.75
N MET A 129 10.03 -13.17 -9.73
CA MET A 129 9.93 -12.72 -8.35
C MET A 129 10.68 -11.41 -8.11
N GLY A 130 11.96 -11.36 -8.49
CA GLY A 130 12.80 -10.16 -8.35
C GLY A 130 12.23 -8.97 -9.11
N THR A 131 11.84 -9.16 -10.38
CA THR A 131 11.19 -8.11 -11.18
C THR A 131 9.93 -7.59 -10.50
N SER A 132 9.10 -8.46 -9.92
CA SER A 132 7.89 -8.04 -9.21
C SER A 132 8.21 -7.20 -7.96
N ILE A 133 9.26 -7.55 -7.21
CA ILE A 133 9.72 -6.82 -6.01
C ILE A 133 10.24 -5.45 -6.41
N TYR A 134 11.14 -5.38 -7.39
CA TYR A 134 11.73 -4.12 -7.86
C TYR A 134 10.66 -3.19 -8.45
N LEU A 135 9.72 -3.72 -9.24
CA LEU A 135 8.63 -2.94 -9.81
C LEU A 135 7.72 -2.37 -8.73
N ARG A 136 7.35 -3.16 -7.71
CA ARG A 136 6.54 -2.68 -6.59
C ARG A 136 7.26 -1.61 -5.78
N ALA A 137 8.53 -1.82 -5.45
CA ALA A 137 9.34 -0.82 -4.76
C ALA A 137 9.42 0.49 -5.56
N ALA A 138 9.63 0.41 -6.88
CA ALA A 138 9.66 1.58 -7.76
C ALA A 138 8.30 2.32 -7.80
N ILE A 139 7.19 1.59 -7.94
CA ILE A 139 5.83 2.18 -7.93
C ILE A 139 5.55 2.85 -6.60
N ILE A 140 5.84 2.20 -5.47
CA ILE A 140 5.64 2.76 -4.12
C ILE A 140 6.46 4.05 -3.98
N ALA A 141 7.73 4.05 -4.39
CA ALA A 141 8.59 5.22 -4.34
C ALA A 141 8.02 6.36 -5.19
N VAL A 142 7.62 6.10 -6.44
CA VAL A 142 7.04 7.10 -7.34
C VAL A 142 5.73 7.67 -6.80
N LEU A 143 4.82 6.82 -6.30
CA LEU A 143 3.53 7.26 -5.77
C LEU A 143 3.68 8.06 -4.49
N THR A 144 4.60 7.65 -3.60
CA THR A 144 4.87 8.36 -2.34
C THR A 144 5.54 9.72 -2.60
N LEU A 145 6.50 9.78 -3.53
CA LEU A 145 7.18 11.04 -3.91
C LEU A 145 6.24 12.01 -4.64
N LYS A 146 5.45 11.52 -5.62
CA LYS A 146 4.48 12.36 -6.35
C LYS A 146 3.29 12.78 -5.47
N GLY A 147 2.89 11.94 -4.51
CA GLY A 147 1.86 12.26 -3.52
C GLY A 147 2.23 13.48 -2.67
N ARG A 148 3.50 13.58 -2.25
CA ARG A 148 4.03 14.76 -1.54
C ARG A 148 3.87 16.05 -2.36
N ILE A 149 4.21 16.00 -3.65
CA ILE A 149 4.12 17.16 -4.56
C ILE A 149 2.66 17.58 -4.80
N ALA A 150 1.74 16.62 -4.97
CA ALA A 150 0.34 16.91 -5.25
C ALA A 150 -0.39 17.54 -4.04
N ILE A 151 -0.13 17.05 -2.82
CA ILE A 151 -0.70 17.60 -1.58
C ILE A 151 -0.21 19.04 -1.36
N GLN A 152 1.07 19.31 -1.66
CA GLN A 152 1.65 20.64 -1.57
C GLN A 152 0.90 21.65 -2.46
N ASN A 153 0.63 21.29 -3.71
CA ASN A 153 -0.10 22.16 -4.65
C ASN A 153 -1.55 22.42 -4.23
N TYR A 154 -2.25 21.42 -3.68
CA TYR A 154 -3.62 21.61 -3.19
C TYR A 154 -3.68 22.51 -1.96
N SER A 155 -2.72 22.40 -1.03
CA SER A 155 -2.65 23.26 0.16
C SER A 155 -2.39 24.73 -0.18
N VAL A 156 -1.69 24.99 -1.29
CA VAL A 156 -1.43 26.35 -1.80
C VAL A 156 -2.69 26.90 -2.46
N LEU A 157 -3.35 26.10 -3.30
CA LEU A 157 -4.56 26.52 -4.00
C LEU A 157 -5.77 26.70 -3.07
N SER A 158 -5.91 25.91 -2.01
CA SER A 158 -6.98 26.11 -1.03
C SER A 158 -6.72 27.33 -0.14
N ARG A 159 -5.46 27.64 0.20
CA ARG A 159 -5.09 28.90 0.87
C ARG A 159 -5.36 30.13 -0.02
N LEU A 160 -5.10 30.04 -1.32
CA LEU A 160 -5.43 31.05 -2.33
C LEU A 160 -6.93 31.11 -2.71
N ARG A 161 -7.77 30.27 -2.08
CA ARG A 161 -9.22 30.29 -2.25
C ARG A 161 -9.95 30.75 -0.99
N LEU A 162 -9.29 30.73 0.17
CA LEU A 162 -9.82 31.20 1.46
C LEU A 162 -9.53 32.68 1.76
N ASP A 163 -8.67 33.32 0.97
CA ASP A 163 -8.31 34.73 1.04
C ASP A 163 -9.26 35.64 0.22
N LYS A 164 -10.24 35.09 -0.49
CA LYS A 164 -11.40 35.85 -0.96
C LYS A 164 -12.51 35.76 0.09
N PRO A 165 -12.70 36.76 0.96
CA PRO A 165 -13.84 36.76 1.85
C PRO A 165 -15.10 36.77 0.98
N TRP A 166 -15.97 35.79 1.20
CA TRP A 166 -17.34 35.76 0.71
C TRP A 166 -18.10 36.96 1.30
N LYS A 167 -17.89 38.17 0.75
CA LYS A 167 -18.63 39.39 1.10
C LYS A 167 -19.94 39.53 0.31
N GLY A 168 -20.47 38.43 -0.24
CA GLY A 168 -21.44 38.50 -1.33
C GLY A 168 -22.87 38.02 -1.07
N PHE A 169 -23.20 37.32 0.04
CA PHE A 169 -24.43 36.52 0.03
C PHE A 169 -25.46 36.69 1.14
N LEU A 170 -25.36 37.68 2.04
CA LEU A 170 -26.50 37.99 2.92
C LEU A 170 -26.65 39.49 3.12
N ARG A 171 -27.28 40.15 2.15
CA ARG A 171 -28.01 41.40 2.37
C ARG A 171 -29.49 41.14 2.07
N VAL A 172 -30.15 40.44 2.99
CA VAL A 172 -31.62 40.41 3.02
C VAL A 172 -32.05 41.81 3.45
N LYS A 173 -32.47 42.62 2.46
CA LYS A 173 -33.13 43.89 2.70
C LYS A 173 -34.54 43.58 3.23
N GLY A 174 -34.82 44.02 4.45
CA GLY A 174 -36.19 44.30 4.88
C GLY A 174 -36.75 43.35 5.92
N GLU A 175 -36.28 43.48 7.16
CA GLU A 175 -37.14 43.23 8.31
C GLU A 175 -37.23 44.54 9.11
N LYS A 176 -38.46 45.03 9.29
CA LYS A 176 -38.78 46.14 10.19
C LYS A 176 -38.84 45.60 11.62
N PRO A 177 -38.37 46.37 12.63
CA PRO A 177 -38.59 46.00 14.02
C PRO A 177 -40.07 46.15 14.37
N TRP A 178 -40.62 45.19 15.10
CA TRP A 178 -41.95 45.30 15.71
C TRP A 178 -41.84 46.19 16.95
N ASP A 179 -42.80 47.11 17.06
CA ASP A 179 -43.13 47.88 18.27
C ASP A 179 -43.63 46.98 19.41
#